data_AF-A0A957J354-F1
#
_entry.id   AF-A0A957J354-F1
#
_cell.length_a   1.000
_cell.length_b   1.000
_cell.length_c   1.000
_cell.angle_alpha   90.00
_cell.angle_beta   90.00
_cell.angle_gamma   90.00
#
_symmetry.space_group_name_H-M   'P 1'
#
loop_
_entity.id
_entity.type
_entity.pdbx_description
1 polymer ?
#
loop_
_entity_poly.entity_id
_entity_poly.type
_entity_poly.pdbx_seq_one_letter_code
_entity_poly.pdbx_strand_id
1 'polypeptide(L)'
;VKLSRGKMKSTNDYYCDYECVKLENDSLALWVTQDVGPRIIGLRAADGRNLFATVPQAAATTPSGNSYQFRGGHRLWHAPEDPERTYVPDDTAVTITHIPNGIQTTQVVEALTGIEKQMAITPARRVSPRHH
;
A
#
# COMPACT_ATOMS: atom_id res chain seq x y z
N VAL A 1 -0.25 -6.92 33.69
CA VAL A 1 -0.69 -5.78 32.86
C VAL A 1 -1.28 -6.33 31.56
N LYS A 2 -2.60 -6.25 31.36
CA LYS A 2 -3.24 -6.60 30.07
C LYS A 2 -2.84 -5.51 29.08
N LEU A 3 -1.82 -5.76 28.26
CA LEU A 3 -1.49 -4.89 27.14
C LEU A 3 -2.64 -5.00 26.13
N SER A 4 -3.43 -3.93 26.01
CA SER A 4 -4.52 -3.83 25.05
C SER A 4 -3.97 -4.08 23.65
N ARG A 5 -4.77 -4.76 22.81
CA ARG A 5 -4.54 -4.77 21.36
C ARG A 5 -4.52 -3.30 20.94
N GLY A 6 -3.39 -2.78 20.50
CA GLY A 6 -3.35 -1.44 19.92
C GLY A 6 -4.28 -1.42 18.71
N LYS A 7 -5.50 -0.92 18.90
CA LYS A 7 -6.51 -0.84 17.84
C LYS A 7 -5.93 0.05 16.76
N MET A 8 -5.84 -0.47 15.54
CA MET A 8 -5.43 0.33 14.40
C MET A 8 -6.52 1.38 14.14
N LYS A 9 -6.16 2.65 14.27
CA LYS A 9 -7.02 3.77 13.92
C LYS A 9 -6.93 3.99 12.41
N SER A 10 -8.06 4.26 11.77
CA SER A 10 -8.14 4.59 10.34
C SER A 10 -8.69 5.99 10.18
N THR A 11 -8.04 6.83 9.38
CA THR A 11 -8.48 8.20 9.06
C THR A 11 -8.17 8.55 7.61
N ASN A 12 -8.91 9.48 7.04
CA ASN A 12 -8.51 10.12 5.78
C ASN A 12 -7.34 11.07 6.07
N ASP A 13 -6.36 11.10 5.16
CA ASP A 13 -5.15 11.93 5.25
C ASP A 13 -4.59 12.18 3.84
N TYR A 14 -3.55 13.01 3.73
CA TYR A 14 -2.78 13.20 2.50
C TYR A 14 -1.32 12.79 2.70
N TYR A 15 -0.72 12.14 1.70
CA TYR A 15 0.70 11.79 1.72
C TYR A 15 1.29 11.80 0.31
N CYS A 16 2.40 12.53 0.12
CA CYS A 16 3.02 12.73 -1.20
C CYS A 16 2.01 13.15 -2.28
N ASP A 17 1.14 14.11 -1.94
CA ASP A 17 0.09 14.67 -2.80
C ASP A 17 -1.02 13.70 -3.22
N TYR A 18 -1.14 12.55 -2.55
CA TYR A 18 -2.22 11.59 -2.75
C TYR A 18 -3.22 11.57 -1.59
N GLU A 19 -4.51 11.45 -1.92
CA GLU A 19 -5.55 11.10 -0.96
C GLU A 19 -5.32 9.70 -0.42
N CYS A 20 -5.28 9.58 0.90
CA CYS A 20 -4.92 8.34 1.57
C CYS A 20 -5.91 7.98 2.67
N VAL A 21 -6.05 6.67 2.87
CA VAL A 21 -6.44 6.14 4.17
C VAL A 21 -5.18 5.86 4.96
N LYS A 22 -5.01 6.59 6.06
CA LYS A 22 -3.94 6.37 7.03
C LYS A 22 -4.39 5.36 8.08
N LEU A 23 -3.58 4.32 8.28
CA LEU A 23 -3.71 3.39 9.38
C LEU A 23 -2.61 3.62 10.40
N GLU A 24 -2.92 3.79 11.68
CA GLU A 24 -1.91 4.03 12.71
C GLU A 24 -2.21 3.41 14.08
N ASN A 25 -1.14 3.16 14.83
CA ASN A 25 -1.14 2.84 16.25
C ASN A 25 0.17 3.35 16.90
N ASP A 26 0.39 3.02 18.17
CA ASP A 26 1.57 3.47 18.93
C ASP A 26 2.92 2.97 18.35
N SER A 27 2.91 1.98 17.46
CA SER A 27 4.11 1.36 16.90
C SER A 27 4.44 1.83 15.48
N LEU A 28 3.43 2.10 14.65
CA LEU A 28 3.61 2.49 13.26
C LEU A 28 2.42 3.28 12.71
N ALA A 29 2.65 3.99 11.61
CA ALA A 29 1.63 4.53 10.73
C ALA A 29 1.93 4.14 9.28
N LEU A 30 0.92 3.88 8.47
CA LEU A 30 1.06 3.63 7.03
C LEU A 30 -0.04 4.36 6.25
N TRP A 31 0.27 4.71 5.00
CA TRP A 31 -0.63 5.45 4.10
C TRP A 31 -0.95 4.60 2.88
N VAL A 32 -2.23 4.30 2.69
CA VAL A 32 -2.75 3.59 1.53
C VAL A 32 -3.45 4.60 0.65
N THR A 33 -2.92 4.81 -0.56
CA THR A 33 -3.44 5.79 -1.51
C THR A 33 -4.74 5.30 -2.14
N GLN A 34 -5.67 6.23 -2.33
CA GLN A 34 -6.93 6.04 -3.04
C GLN A 34 -6.82 6.40 -4.53
N ASP A 35 -5.87 7.28 -4.89
CA ASP A 35 -5.77 7.87 -6.23
C ASP A 35 -5.10 6.93 -7.25
N VAL A 36 -4.24 6.04 -6.78
CA VAL A 36 -3.39 5.15 -7.59
C VAL A 36 -3.14 3.85 -6.85
N GLY A 37 -3.08 2.71 -7.53
CA GLY A 37 -2.59 1.46 -6.93
C GLY A 37 -3.35 0.19 -7.32
N PRO A 38 -3.33 -0.85 -6.44
CA PRO A 38 -3.21 -0.78 -4.97
C PRO A 38 -1.78 -0.57 -4.44
N ARG A 39 -1.61 0.41 -3.55
CA ARG A 39 -0.29 0.81 -3.02
C ARG A 39 -0.32 1.27 -1.57
N ILE A 40 0.76 0.93 -0.84
CA ILE A 40 1.13 1.59 0.42
C ILE A 40 2.30 2.51 0.11
N ILE A 41 2.11 3.83 0.22
CA ILE A 41 3.09 4.84 -0.22
C ILE A 41 3.96 5.40 0.90
N GLY A 42 3.62 5.09 2.16
CA GLY A 42 4.42 5.47 3.32
C GLY A 42 4.27 4.46 4.45
N LEU A 43 5.36 4.26 5.20
CA LEU A 43 5.38 3.44 6.41
C LEU A 43 6.29 4.12 7.43
N ARG A 44 5.71 4.73 8.45
CA ARG A 44 6.42 5.43 9.52
C ARG A 44 6.51 4.58 10.78
N ALA A 45 7.71 4.41 11.31
CA ALA A 45 7.94 3.79 12.62
C ALA A 45 7.60 4.74 13.78
N ALA A 46 7.49 4.21 14.99
CA ALA A 46 7.20 5.01 16.20
C ALA A 46 8.21 6.14 16.46
N ASP A 47 9.45 6.00 15.99
CA ASP A 47 10.49 7.03 16.08
C ASP A 47 10.37 8.14 15.02
N GLY A 48 9.33 8.10 14.19
CA GLY A 48 9.04 9.10 13.18
C GLY A 48 9.71 8.87 11.82
N ARG A 49 10.62 7.88 11.68
CA ARG A 49 11.28 7.60 10.40
C ARG A 49 10.34 6.90 9.42
N ASN A 50 10.32 7.36 8.17
CA ASN A 50 9.71 6.61 7.06
C ASN A 50 10.66 5.47 6.66
N LEU A 51 10.14 4.25 6.60
CA LEU A 51 10.87 3.04 6.26
C LEU A 51 10.80 2.72 4.77
N PHE A 52 9.90 3.36 4.03
CA PHE A 52 9.79 3.21 2.58
C PHE A 52 10.55 4.31 1.84
N ALA A 53 11.09 3.97 0.68
CA ALA A 53 11.55 4.97 -0.26
C ALA A 53 10.33 5.69 -0.87
N THR A 54 10.38 7.02 -0.92
CA THR A 54 9.42 7.87 -1.64
C THR A 54 10.15 8.51 -2.80
N VAL A 55 9.74 8.20 -4.03
CA VAL A 55 10.44 8.65 -5.25
C VAL A 55 9.51 9.31 -6.27
N PRO A 56 8.57 10.20 -5.86
CA PRO A 56 7.44 10.65 -6.69
C PRO A 56 7.80 11.34 -8.02
N GLN A 57 9.07 11.73 -8.21
CA GLN A 57 9.55 12.39 -9.43
C GLN A 57 10.26 11.45 -10.42
N ALA A 58 10.37 10.15 -10.10
CA ALA A 58 11.05 9.19 -10.95
C ALA A 58 10.06 8.47 -11.88
N ALA A 59 10.38 8.42 -13.17
CA ALA A 59 9.60 7.71 -14.17
C ALA A 59 10.49 6.93 -15.14
N ALA A 60 9.95 5.88 -15.76
CA ALA A 60 10.54 5.17 -16.89
C ALA A 60 9.56 5.06 -18.05
N THR A 61 10.08 4.89 -19.26
CA THR A 61 9.27 4.55 -20.44
C THR A 61 9.21 3.03 -20.56
N THR A 62 8.00 2.46 -20.63
CA THR A 62 7.79 1.03 -20.86
C THR A 62 8.12 0.68 -22.32
N PRO A 63 8.34 -0.60 -22.68
CA PRO A 63 8.52 -0.99 -24.09
C PRO A 63 7.34 -0.63 -24.99
N SER A 64 6.13 -0.54 -24.42
CA SER A 64 4.93 -0.07 -25.10
C SER A 64 4.85 1.45 -25.27
N GLY A 65 5.86 2.20 -24.82
CA GLY A 65 5.94 3.66 -24.94
C GLY A 65 5.19 4.43 -23.85
N ASN A 66 4.55 3.74 -22.90
CA ASN A 66 3.83 4.38 -21.80
C ASN A 66 4.79 4.86 -20.71
N SER A 67 4.41 5.91 -19.99
CA SER A 67 5.15 6.33 -18.80
C SER A 67 4.77 5.45 -17.61
N TYR A 68 5.76 4.96 -16.89
CA TYR A 68 5.61 4.26 -15.62
C TYR A 68 6.20 5.12 -14.50
N GLN A 69 5.36 5.54 -13.56
CA GLN A 69 5.77 6.38 -12.43
C GLN A 69 6.25 5.52 -11.25
N PHE A 70 7.51 5.67 -10.86
CA PHE A 70 8.04 5.09 -9.64
C PHE A 70 7.55 5.94 -8.47
N ARG A 71 6.55 5.46 -7.74
CA ARG A 71 6.04 6.15 -6.54
C ARG A 71 6.77 5.76 -5.25
N GLY A 72 7.58 4.70 -5.33
CA GLY A 72 8.15 4.03 -4.16
C GLY A 72 7.10 3.22 -3.41
N GLY A 73 7.32 3.03 -2.11
CA GLY A 73 6.44 2.26 -1.25
C GLY A 73 6.34 0.77 -1.61
N HIS A 74 5.17 0.19 -1.36
CA HIS A 74 4.85 -1.20 -1.67
C HIS A 74 3.70 -1.24 -2.70
N ARG A 75 3.87 -2.04 -3.76
CA ARG A 75 2.82 -2.37 -4.73
C ARG A 75 2.71 -3.88 -4.94
N LEU A 76 1.64 -4.32 -5.58
CA LEU A 76 1.55 -5.68 -6.10
C LEU A 76 2.19 -5.76 -7.49
N TRP A 77 2.87 -6.87 -7.75
CA TRP A 77 3.48 -7.23 -9.02
C TRP A 77 3.11 -8.67 -9.36
N HIS A 78 3.31 -9.08 -10.60
CA HIS A 78 3.16 -10.48 -10.99
C HIS A 78 4.45 -11.03 -11.59
N ALA A 79 4.68 -12.31 -11.34
CA ALA A 79 5.87 -13.04 -11.77
C ALA A 79 5.54 -14.00 -12.94
N PRO A 80 6.54 -14.46 -13.71
CA PRO A 80 7.91 -13.91 -13.78
C PRO A 80 7.90 -12.46 -14.26
N GLU A 81 9.01 -11.73 -14.13
CA GLU A 81 9.09 -10.37 -14.68
C GLU A 81 8.94 -10.41 -16.20
N ASP A 82 8.08 -9.54 -16.72
CA ASP A 82 7.86 -9.35 -18.13
C ASP A 82 7.58 -7.86 -18.38
N PRO A 83 8.35 -7.19 -19.24
CA PRO A 83 8.24 -5.74 -19.41
C PRO A 83 6.85 -5.22 -19.79
N GLU A 84 6.06 -5.98 -20.55
CA GLU A 84 4.73 -5.52 -21.02
C GLU A 84 3.68 -5.64 -19.92
N ARG A 85 3.72 -6.73 -19.14
CA ARG A 85 2.70 -7.02 -18.14
C ARG A 85 3.10 -6.65 -16.71
N THR A 86 4.38 -6.63 -16.37
CA THR A 86 4.88 -6.29 -15.01
C THR A 86 4.86 -4.79 -14.77
N TYR A 87 5.12 -3.99 -15.80
CA TYR A 87 5.13 -2.52 -15.73
C TYR A 87 3.83 -1.90 -16.26
N VAL A 88 2.71 -2.62 -16.14
CA VAL A 88 1.39 -2.00 -16.35
C VAL A 88 1.24 -0.86 -15.33
N PRO A 89 0.97 0.38 -15.80
CA PRO A 89 0.74 1.50 -14.91
C PRO A 89 -0.47 1.24 -14.03
N ASP A 90 -0.31 1.47 -12.73
CA ASP A 90 -1.37 1.39 -11.72
C ASP A 90 -1.81 2.80 -11.32
N ASP A 91 -2.01 3.65 -12.33
CA ASP A 91 -2.31 5.08 -12.21
C ASP A 91 -3.81 5.37 -12.00
N THR A 92 -4.61 4.33 -11.78
CA THR A 92 -6.05 4.43 -11.58
C THR A 92 -6.42 4.36 -10.11
N ALA A 93 -7.46 5.10 -9.73
CA ALA A 93 -8.01 5.07 -8.38
C ALA A 93 -8.44 3.66 -7.96
N VAL A 94 -8.34 3.39 -6.66
CA VAL A 94 -8.73 2.12 -6.04
C VAL A 94 -9.91 2.32 -5.10
N THR A 95 -10.73 1.29 -4.95
CA THR A 95 -11.76 1.27 -3.91
C THR A 95 -11.13 0.80 -2.60
N ILE A 96 -11.32 1.55 -1.51
CA ILE A 96 -10.93 1.14 -0.16
C ILE A 96 -12.18 0.85 0.66
N THR A 97 -12.29 -0.38 1.18
CA THR A 97 -13.37 -0.77 2.10
C THR A 97 -12.82 -1.14 3.47
N HIS A 98 -13.57 -0.82 4.52
CA HIS A 98 -13.25 -1.28 5.86
C HIS A 98 -13.59 -2.76 6.01
N ILE A 99 -12.64 -3.53 6.53
CA ILE A 99 -12.80 -4.95 6.88
C ILE A 99 -12.58 -5.14 8.39
N PRO A 100 -12.90 -6.31 8.96
CA PRO A 100 -12.62 -6.57 10.37
C PRO A 100 -11.14 -6.33 10.71
N ASN A 101 -10.89 -5.35 11.59
CA ASN A 101 -9.56 -4.93 12.04
C ASN A 101 -8.65 -4.33 10.97
N GLY A 102 -9.17 -3.81 9.85
CA GLY A 102 -8.31 -3.25 8.82
C GLY A 102 -9.05 -2.64 7.65
N ILE A 103 -8.37 -2.62 6.50
CA ILE A 103 -8.94 -2.19 5.22
C ILE A 103 -8.58 -3.19 4.11
N GLN A 104 -9.39 -3.21 3.06
CA GLN A 104 -9.10 -3.84 1.80
C GLN A 104 -9.09 -2.78 0.70
N THR A 105 -8.04 -2.79 -0.12
CA THR A 105 -7.97 -2.01 -1.35
C THR A 105 -8.12 -2.93 -2.55
N THR A 106 -8.94 -2.52 -3.52
CA THR A 106 -9.23 -3.24 -4.76
C THR A 106 -9.09 -2.28 -5.94
N GLN A 107 -8.23 -2.63 -6.91
CA GLN A 107 -8.19 -1.92 -8.20
C GLN A 107 -9.28 -2.43 -9.13
N VAL A 108 -9.54 -1.66 -10.19
CA VAL A 108 -10.25 -2.17 -11.36
C VAL A 108 -9.46 -3.28 -12.04
N VAL A 109 -10.16 -4.12 -12.80
CA VAL A 109 -9.52 -5.17 -13.62
C VAL A 109 -8.63 -4.51 -14.68
N GLU A 110 -7.37 -4.95 -14.73
CA GLU A 110 -6.44 -4.49 -15.76
C GLU A 110 -6.90 -4.92 -17.15
N ALA A 111 -7.14 -3.95 -18.04
CA ALA A 111 -7.58 -4.24 -19.40
C ALA A 111 -6.59 -5.12 -20.19
N LEU A 112 -5.28 -4.97 -19.93
CA LEU A 112 -4.24 -5.71 -20.64
C LEU A 112 -4.11 -7.16 -20.16
N THR A 113 -4.21 -7.39 -18.86
CA THR A 113 -3.86 -8.68 -18.24
C THR A 113 -5.09 -9.47 -17.77
N GLY A 114 -6.24 -8.82 -17.64
CA GLY A 114 -7.44 -9.37 -17.00
C GLY A 114 -7.31 -9.56 -15.49
N ILE A 115 -6.25 -9.05 -14.86
CA ILE A 115 -5.98 -9.25 -13.44
C ILE A 115 -6.66 -8.16 -12.60
N GLU A 116 -7.36 -8.59 -11.55
CA GLU A 116 -7.77 -7.73 -10.44
C GLU A 116 -6.78 -7.90 -9.28
N LYS A 117 -6.24 -6.80 -8.76
CA LYS A 117 -5.32 -6.83 -7.59
C LYS A 117 -6.05 -6.33 -6.35
N GLN A 118 -5.85 -7.05 -5.25
CA GLN A 118 -6.42 -6.71 -3.95
C GLN A 118 -5.37 -6.82 -2.85
N MET A 119 -5.38 -5.90 -1.90
CA MET A 119 -4.52 -5.96 -0.71
C MET A 119 -5.37 -5.76 0.55
N ALA A 120 -5.37 -6.77 1.43
CA ALA A 120 -5.95 -6.68 2.77
C ALA A 120 -4.86 -6.33 3.77
N ILE A 121 -5.08 -5.26 4.55
CA ILE A 121 -4.10 -4.72 5.48
C ILE A 121 -4.71 -4.78 6.87
N THR A 122 -4.11 -5.59 7.74
CA THR A 122 -4.54 -5.78 9.13
C THR A 122 -3.32 -5.80 10.05
N PRO A 123 -3.46 -5.36 11.32
CA PRO A 123 -2.39 -5.49 12.29
C PRO A 123 -2.13 -6.98 12.58
N ALA A 124 -0.85 -7.35 12.64
CA ALA A 124 -0.46 -8.69 13.05
C ALA A 124 -0.93 -8.99 14.48
N ARG A 125 -1.33 -10.24 14.72
CA ARG A 125 -1.62 -10.71 16.08
C ARG A 125 -0.31 -10.76 16.87
N ARG A 126 -0.23 -10.03 17.98
CA ARG A 126 0.93 -10.12 18.89
C ARG A 126 1.02 -11.54 19.43
N VAL A 127 2.09 -12.26 19.07
CA VAL A 127 2.42 -13.55 19.66
C VAL A 127 3.32 -13.27 20.86
N SER A 128 2.81 -13.48 22.07
CA SER A 128 3.67 -13.46 23.26
C SER A 128 4.64 -14.64 23.18
N PRO A 129 5.96 -14.45 23.39
CA PRO A 129 6.88 -15.57 23.51
C PRO A 129 6.42 -16.45 24.68
N ARG A 130 6.08 -17.71 24.42
CA ARG A 130 5.94 -18.71 25.47
C ARG A 130 7.35 -19.16 25.84
N HIS A 131 7.86 -18.67 26.96
CA HIS A 131 8.99 -19.31 27.62
C HIS A 131 8.42 -20.50 28.40
N HIS A 132 8.93 -21.69 28.10
CA HIS A 132 8.75 -22.88 28.93
C HIS A 132 9.78 -22.86 30.05
#